data_AF-A0A4Y0BNT9-F1
#
_entry.id   AF-A0A4Y0BNT9-F1
#
_cell.length_a   1.000
_cell.length_b   1.000
_cell.length_c   1.000
_cell.angle_alpha   90.00
_cell.angle_beta   90.00
_cell.angle_gamma   90.00
#
_symmetry.space_group_name_H-M   'P 1'
#
loop_
_entity.id
_entity.type
_entity.pdbx_description
1 polymer ?
#
loop_
_entity_poly.entity_id
_entity_poly.type
_entity_poly.pdbx_seq_one_letter_code
_entity_poly.pdbx_strand_id
1 'polypeptide(L)'
;MRWQDVVIVRVILFSAFVSQCWSVAINTKDDYELMPPLFEYENVTNCFEQYPTSVYCVVKTVLTPKEDSKVWHAIEKYSKNPSYHEHSLLDRGLCVDACVNLVNSLNSSTIPTFDTTRMTVEPYHLLSIPSERELPQHQTRYGRILNICVNYYLQEQYNLSGYSNSKDVSLPSPIVLLLMCIMCCSY
;
A
#
# COMPACT_ATOMS: atom_id res chain seq x y z
N MET A 1 1.73 40.95 -61.68
CA MET A 1 1.72 40.02 -60.53
C MET A 1 0.67 38.97 -60.81
N ARG A 2 1.06 37.69 -60.86
CA ARG A 2 0.27 36.59 -61.41
C ARG A 2 -0.63 36.05 -60.30
N TRP A 3 -1.89 35.74 -60.61
CA TRP A 3 -2.87 35.20 -59.64
C TRP A 3 -2.39 33.95 -58.87
N GLN A 4 -1.42 33.22 -59.45
CA GLN A 4 -0.77 32.06 -58.83
C GLN A 4 0.12 32.42 -57.63
N ASP A 5 0.69 33.63 -57.60
CA ASP A 5 1.61 34.06 -56.54
C ASP A 5 0.86 34.35 -55.23
N VAL A 6 -0.39 34.80 -55.31
CA VAL A 6 -1.23 35.16 -54.14
C VAL A 6 -1.76 33.91 -53.43
N VAL A 7 -2.06 32.84 -54.18
CA VAL A 7 -2.56 31.58 -53.63
C VAL A 7 -1.47 30.85 -52.84
N ILE A 8 -0.25 30.83 -53.38
CA ILE A 8 0.90 30.16 -52.75
C ILE A 8 1.27 30.83 -51.41
N VAL A 9 1.29 32.17 -51.36
CA VAL A 9 1.58 32.90 -50.11
C VAL A 9 0.52 32.65 -49.03
N ARG A 10 -0.77 32.53 -49.41
CA ARG A 10 -1.86 32.22 -48.47
C ARG A 10 -1.81 30.78 -47.93
N VAL A 11 -1.41 29.81 -48.76
CA VAL A 11 -1.27 28.41 -48.34
C VAL A 11 -0.07 28.23 -47.40
N ILE A 12 1.05 28.90 -47.67
CA ILE A 12 2.25 28.83 -46.82
C ILE A 12 1.98 29.45 -45.44
N LEU A 13 1.30 30.61 -45.39
CA LEU A 13 0.92 31.25 -44.11
C LEU A 13 -0.06 30.41 -43.28
N PHE A 14 -0.98 29.68 -43.92
CA PHE A 14 -1.87 28.76 -43.21
C PHE A 14 -1.12 27.53 -42.66
N SER A 15 -0.14 27.00 -43.40
CA SER A 15 0.65 25.84 -42.95
C SER A 15 1.58 26.16 -41.77
N ALA A 16 2.05 27.40 -41.65
CA ALA A 16 2.86 27.87 -40.52
C ALA A 16 2.05 28.05 -39.21
N PHE A 17 0.73 28.19 -39.28
CA PHE A 17 -0.15 28.30 -38.10
C PHE A 17 -0.55 26.94 -37.51
N VAL A 18 -0.51 25.85 -38.29
CA VAL A 18 -0.92 24.51 -37.84
C VAL A 18 0.26 23.71 -37.24
N SER A 19 1.50 24.14 -37.45
CA SER A 19 2.69 23.45 -36.93
C SER A 19 3.10 23.83 -35.49
N GLN A 20 2.22 24.48 -34.74
CA GLN A 20 2.40 24.74 -33.30
C GLN A 20 1.52 23.87 -32.40
N CYS A 21 1.11 22.68 -32.88
CA CYS A 21 0.73 21.59 -31.99
C CYS A 21 2.02 20.95 -31.45
N TRP A 22 2.70 21.69 -30.57
CA TRP A 22 3.80 21.15 -29.79
C TRP A 22 3.16 20.17 -28.82
N SER A 23 3.49 18.90 -28.97
CA SER A 23 3.17 17.86 -28.00
C SER A 23 3.77 18.26 -26.64
N VAL A 24 2.99 18.95 -25.81
CA VAL A 24 3.25 18.98 -24.38
C VAL A 24 2.89 17.59 -23.90
N ALA A 25 3.86 16.68 -23.97
CA ALA A 25 3.82 15.46 -23.18
C ALA A 25 3.93 15.91 -21.72
N ILE A 26 2.78 16.15 -21.08
CA ILE A 26 2.71 16.31 -19.63
C ILE A 26 3.04 14.94 -19.05
N ASN A 27 4.33 14.70 -18.80
CA ASN A 27 4.77 13.56 -18.01
C ASN A 27 4.57 13.90 -16.53
N THR A 28 3.32 14.13 -16.14
CA THR A 28 2.94 14.05 -14.73
C THR A 28 2.72 12.56 -14.48
N LYS A 29 3.76 11.86 -14.01
CA LYS A 29 3.47 10.70 -13.15
C LYS A 29 2.52 11.22 -12.08
N ASP A 30 1.33 10.65 -12.03
CA ASP A 30 0.38 11.01 -10.99
C ASP A 30 1.05 10.69 -9.65
N ASP A 31 1.14 11.68 -8.75
CA ASP A 31 1.69 11.47 -7.40
C ASP A 31 0.96 10.33 -6.67
N TYR A 32 -0.23 9.95 -7.15
CA TYR A 32 -0.98 8.77 -6.71
C TYR A 32 -0.17 7.47 -6.82
N GLU A 33 0.63 7.28 -7.88
CA GLU A 33 1.45 6.08 -8.08
C GLU A 33 2.62 5.96 -7.07
N LEU A 34 2.90 7.02 -6.29
CA LEU A 34 3.92 7.00 -5.25
C LEU A 34 3.46 6.26 -3.98
N MET A 35 2.15 6.17 -3.78
CA MET A 35 1.56 5.65 -2.54
C MET A 35 1.65 4.12 -2.49
N PRO A 36 1.83 3.52 -1.29
CA PRO A 36 1.71 2.09 -1.13
C PRO A 36 0.32 1.60 -1.56
N PRO A 37 0.18 0.39 -2.11
CA PRO A 37 -1.11 -0.18 -2.39
C PRO A 37 -1.92 -0.34 -1.09
N LEU A 38 -3.22 -0.04 -1.17
CA LEU A 38 -4.13 -0.14 -0.01
C LEU A 38 -4.17 -1.57 0.55
N PHE A 39 -4.21 -2.55 -0.34
CA PHE A 39 -4.21 -3.98 -0.04
C PHE A 39 -3.00 -4.64 -0.68
N GLU A 40 -2.24 -5.39 0.11
CA GLU A 40 -1.10 -6.16 -0.40
C GLU A 40 -0.98 -7.45 0.40
N TYR A 41 -1.14 -8.58 -0.28
CA TYR A 41 -1.27 -9.89 0.34
C TYR A 41 -0.20 -10.82 -0.22
N GLU A 42 0.57 -11.44 0.68
CA GLU A 42 1.42 -12.56 0.31
C GLU A 42 0.55 -13.73 -0.21
N ASN A 43 1.10 -14.54 -1.10
CA ASN A 43 0.38 -15.69 -1.64
C ASN A 43 0.14 -16.73 -0.53
N VAL A 44 -1.13 -16.87 -0.13
CA VAL A 44 -1.58 -17.80 0.92
C VAL A 44 -1.22 -19.25 0.58
N THR A 45 -1.36 -19.65 -0.69
CA THR A 45 -1.03 -21.02 -1.12
C THR A 45 0.45 -21.28 -0.95
N ASN A 46 1.29 -20.36 -1.43
CA ASN A 46 2.75 -20.46 -1.28
C ASN A 46 3.18 -20.46 0.20
N CYS A 47 2.50 -19.68 1.05
CA CYS A 47 2.76 -19.68 2.50
C CYS A 47 2.60 -21.09 3.10
N PHE A 48 1.47 -21.76 2.82
CA PHE A 48 1.20 -23.09 3.38
C PHE A 48 1.95 -24.22 2.67
N GLU A 49 2.33 -24.04 1.40
CA GLU A 49 3.22 -24.98 0.70
C GLU A 49 4.64 -24.96 1.30
N GLN A 50 5.18 -23.76 1.58
CA GLN A 50 6.51 -23.61 2.17
C GLN A 50 6.54 -23.86 3.68
N TYR A 51 5.48 -23.46 4.37
CA TYR A 51 5.35 -23.55 5.82
C TYR A 51 4.01 -24.23 6.20
N PRO A 52 3.92 -25.57 6.14
CA PRO A 52 2.67 -26.30 6.29
C PRO A 52 1.95 -26.13 7.64
N THR A 53 2.71 -25.80 8.70
CA THR A 53 2.16 -25.57 10.04
C THR A 53 2.02 -24.08 10.38
N SER A 54 2.24 -23.20 9.40
CA SER A 54 2.21 -21.77 9.63
C SER A 54 0.80 -21.24 9.85
N VAL A 55 0.76 -19.95 10.12
CA VAL A 55 -0.46 -19.17 10.23
C VAL A 55 -0.36 -18.04 9.23
N TYR A 56 -1.46 -17.73 8.55
CA TYR A 56 -1.54 -16.58 7.66
C TYR A 56 -2.37 -15.49 8.36
N CYS A 57 -1.82 -14.29 8.49
CA CYS A 57 -2.44 -13.18 9.21
C CYS A 57 -2.71 -12.02 8.26
N VAL A 58 -3.90 -11.42 8.35
CA VAL A 58 -4.17 -10.11 7.75
C VAL A 58 -4.07 -9.07 8.85
N VAL A 59 -3.20 -8.07 8.67
CA VAL A 59 -2.98 -6.98 9.60
C VAL A 59 -3.41 -5.66 8.99
N LYS A 60 -3.95 -4.77 9.82
CA LYS A 60 -4.13 -3.36 9.48
C LYS A 60 -2.96 -2.57 9.98
N THR A 61 -2.40 -1.72 9.13
CA THR A 61 -1.30 -0.84 9.45
C THR A 61 -1.75 0.60 9.33
N VAL A 62 -1.60 1.35 10.42
CA VAL A 62 -1.82 2.79 10.45
C VAL A 62 -0.48 3.46 10.20
N LEU A 63 -0.34 4.18 9.10
CA LEU A 63 0.90 4.87 8.75
C LEU A 63 1.20 6.02 9.71
N THR A 64 2.47 6.18 10.05
CA THR A 64 2.99 7.30 10.83
C THR A 64 3.15 8.51 9.92
N PRO A 65 2.63 9.69 10.31
CA PRO A 65 2.86 10.92 9.57
C PRO A 65 4.35 11.24 9.42
N LYS A 66 4.75 11.69 8.23
CA LYS A 66 6.15 11.99 7.90
C LYS A 66 6.25 13.19 6.97
N GLU A 67 6.40 14.37 7.56
CA GLU A 67 6.37 15.68 6.86
C GLU A 67 7.47 15.87 5.81
N ASP A 68 8.59 15.14 5.91
CA ASP A 68 9.67 15.19 4.91
C ASP A 68 9.47 14.20 3.75
N SER A 69 8.40 13.39 3.78
CA SER A 69 8.14 12.35 2.79
C SER A 69 7.19 12.83 1.69
N LYS A 70 7.67 12.79 0.44
CA LYS A 70 6.83 12.99 -0.75
C LYS A 70 5.69 11.98 -0.83
N VAL A 71 5.93 10.74 -0.40
CA VAL A 71 4.89 9.69 -0.36
C VAL A 71 3.82 10.05 0.66
N TRP A 72 4.20 10.55 1.83
CA TRP A 72 3.25 10.99 2.85
C TRP A 72 2.40 12.17 2.38
N HIS A 73 3.00 13.16 1.70
CA HIS A 73 2.22 14.25 1.12
C HIS A 73 1.21 13.80 0.07
N ALA A 74 1.54 12.78 -0.73
CA ALA A 74 0.57 12.16 -1.64
C ALA A 74 -0.57 11.50 -0.86
N ILE A 75 -0.26 10.68 0.15
CA ILE A 75 -1.25 10.04 1.03
C ILE A 75 -2.18 11.09 1.63
N GLU A 76 -1.63 12.13 2.24
CA GLU A 76 -2.40 13.19 2.86
C GLU A 76 -3.31 13.94 1.86
N LYS A 77 -2.79 14.21 0.65
CA LYS A 77 -3.52 14.91 -0.42
C LYS A 77 -4.72 14.08 -0.91
N TYR A 78 -4.54 12.79 -1.17
CA TYR A 78 -5.58 11.94 -1.75
C TYR A 78 -6.57 11.44 -0.68
N SER A 79 -6.11 11.06 0.51
CA SER A 79 -6.97 10.58 1.61
C SER A 79 -8.02 11.59 2.10
N LYS A 80 -7.76 12.89 1.93
CA LYS A 80 -8.73 13.96 2.31
C LYS A 80 -9.96 14.01 1.41
N ASN A 81 -9.91 13.41 0.21
CA ASN A 81 -10.99 13.49 -0.76
C ASN A 81 -11.88 12.23 -0.68
N PRO A 82 -13.20 12.36 -0.47
CA PRO A 82 -14.11 11.22 -0.34
C PRO A 82 -14.21 10.34 -1.60
N SER A 83 -13.71 10.80 -2.75
CA SER A 83 -13.66 10.01 -3.98
C SER A 83 -12.50 9.00 -3.99
N TYR A 84 -11.55 9.11 -3.06
CA TYR A 84 -10.40 8.22 -2.93
C TYR A 84 -10.49 7.44 -1.62
N HIS A 85 -9.86 6.26 -1.61
CA HIS A 85 -9.73 5.47 -0.40
C HIS A 85 -8.71 6.08 0.56
N GLU A 86 -8.85 5.79 1.86
CA GLU A 86 -7.95 6.26 2.90
C GLU A 86 -6.63 5.47 2.88
N HIS A 87 -5.58 6.05 2.30
CA HIS A 87 -4.26 5.43 2.13
C HIS A 87 -3.36 5.52 3.36
N SER A 88 -3.77 6.19 4.45
CA SER A 88 -3.08 6.10 5.74
C SER A 88 -3.37 4.77 6.47
N LEU A 89 -4.36 4.00 6.00
CA LEU A 89 -4.76 2.71 6.53
C LEU A 89 -4.51 1.61 5.48
N LEU A 90 -3.50 0.80 5.73
CA LEU A 90 -3.09 -0.26 4.83
C LEU A 90 -3.49 -1.63 5.37
N ASP A 91 -3.83 -2.56 4.48
CA ASP A 91 -4.06 -3.96 4.82
C ASP A 91 -2.93 -4.81 4.24
N ARG A 92 -2.34 -5.66 5.09
CA ARG A 92 -1.20 -6.52 4.73
C ARG A 92 -1.46 -7.97 5.11
N GLY A 93 -1.22 -8.88 4.19
CA GLY A 93 -1.44 -10.32 4.36
C GLY A 93 -0.09 -11.01 4.43
N LEU A 94 0.19 -11.68 5.54
CA LEU A 94 1.53 -12.13 5.89
C LEU A 94 1.53 -13.59 6.33
N CYS A 95 2.48 -14.35 5.83
CA CYS A 95 2.86 -15.66 6.34
C CYS A 95 3.70 -15.50 7.61
N VAL A 96 3.19 -15.98 8.74
CA VAL A 96 3.82 -15.74 10.04
C VAL A 96 5.23 -16.30 10.10
N ASP A 97 5.47 -17.53 9.65
CA ASP A 97 6.80 -18.13 9.73
C ASP A 97 7.80 -17.47 8.77
N ALA A 98 7.34 -16.98 7.62
CA ALA A 98 8.18 -16.18 6.74
C ALA A 98 8.63 -14.89 7.44
N CYS A 99 7.71 -14.19 8.11
CA CYS A 99 8.04 -13.02 8.92
C CYS A 99 8.97 -13.37 10.09
N VAL A 100 8.76 -14.49 10.78
CA VAL A 100 9.65 -14.94 11.87
C VAL A 100 11.07 -15.13 11.32
N ASN A 101 11.22 -15.78 10.17
CA ASN A 101 12.51 -16.00 9.53
C ASN A 101 13.19 -14.68 9.14
N LEU A 102 12.42 -13.75 8.55
CA LEU A 102 12.91 -12.41 8.24
C LEU A 102 13.41 -11.71 9.50
N VAL A 103 12.58 -11.61 10.55
CA VAL A 103 12.94 -10.91 11.79
C VAL A 103 14.15 -11.54 12.46
N ASN A 104 14.26 -12.87 12.44
CA ASN A 104 15.43 -13.58 12.98
C ASN A 104 16.71 -13.34 12.16
N SER A 105 16.59 -12.98 10.89
CA SER A 105 17.72 -12.62 10.02
C SER A 105 18.22 -11.19 10.22
N LEU A 106 17.41 -10.32 10.86
CA LEU A 106 17.78 -8.93 11.13
C LEU A 106 18.79 -8.80 12.28
N ASN A 107 19.58 -7.74 12.25
CA ASN A 107 20.48 -7.41 13.35
C ASN A 107 19.66 -7.00 14.60
N SER A 108 20.10 -7.45 15.77
CA SER A 108 19.44 -7.10 17.05
C SER A 108 19.38 -5.58 17.29
N SER A 109 20.33 -4.82 16.76
CA SER A 109 20.35 -3.35 16.82
C SER A 109 19.34 -2.67 15.89
N THR A 110 18.90 -3.34 14.81
CA THR A 110 17.94 -2.78 13.85
C THR A 110 16.50 -3.16 14.17
N ILE A 111 16.26 -4.26 14.87
CA ILE A 111 14.90 -4.68 15.25
C ILE A 111 14.09 -3.55 15.93
N PRO A 112 14.65 -2.78 16.89
CA PRO A 112 13.90 -1.70 17.54
C PRO A 112 13.47 -0.58 16.60
N THR A 113 14.11 -0.39 15.43
CA THR A 113 13.73 0.67 14.49
C THR A 113 12.45 0.35 13.73
N PHE A 114 12.09 -0.93 13.65
CA PHE A 114 10.89 -1.41 12.98
C PHE A 114 9.75 -1.74 13.97
N ASP A 115 10.05 -1.80 15.26
CA ASP A 115 9.08 -2.10 16.32
C ASP A 115 8.36 -0.82 16.76
N THR A 116 7.40 -0.36 15.95
CA THR A 116 6.62 0.85 16.22
C THR A 116 5.59 0.64 17.32
N THR A 117 5.34 1.67 18.12
CA THR A 117 4.30 1.62 19.16
C THR A 117 2.94 2.05 18.62
N ARG A 118 1.88 1.65 19.33
CA ARG A 118 0.52 2.07 19.02
C ARG A 118 0.42 3.59 19.10
N MET A 119 0.08 4.22 17.98
CA MET A 119 -0.25 5.65 17.94
C MET A 119 -1.76 5.85 17.90
N THR A 120 -2.23 6.84 18.66
CA THR A 120 -3.54 7.46 18.52
C THR A 120 -3.37 8.65 17.59
N VAL A 121 -3.65 8.47 16.30
CA VAL A 121 -3.58 9.58 15.35
C VAL A 121 -4.95 10.26 15.32
N GLU A 122 -5.08 11.47 15.87
CA GLU A 122 -6.24 12.33 15.62
C GLU A 122 -6.04 13.04 14.25
N PRO A 123 -7.04 13.15 13.35
CA PRO A 123 -8.49 12.92 13.51
C PRO A 123 -8.95 11.54 13.04
N TYR A 124 -8.06 10.56 12.94
CA TYR A 124 -8.41 9.23 12.50
C TYR A 124 -9.10 8.53 13.66
N HIS A 125 -10.42 8.72 13.73
CA HIS A 125 -11.31 7.73 14.29
C HIS A 125 -10.94 6.44 13.57
N LEU A 126 -10.05 5.65 14.19
CA LEU A 126 -9.98 4.23 13.99
C LEU A 126 -11.44 3.82 13.98
N LEU A 127 -12.00 3.56 12.80
CA LEU A 127 -13.24 2.82 12.67
C LEU A 127 -13.00 1.65 13.59
N SER A 128 -13.61 1.67 14.77
CA SER A 128 -13.41 0.68 15.80
C SER A 128 -13.80 -0.61 15.12
N ILE A 129 -12.81 -1.38 14.69
CA ILE A 129 -13.07 -2.49 13.78
C ILE A 129 -13.87 -3.45 14.64
N PRO A 130 -15.13 -3.75 14.29
CA PRO A 130 -16.00 -4.52 15.17
C PRO A 130 -15.48 -5.95 15.42
N SER A 131 -14.41 -6.38 14.74
CA SER A 131 -13.68 -7.63 14.98
C SER A 131 -12.81 -7.63 16.25
N GLU A 132 -12.82 -6.56 17.06
CA GLU A 132 -12.26 -6.57 18.44
C GLU A 132 -12.89 -7.65 19.34
N ARG A 133 -14.01 -8.24 18.91
CA ARG A 133 -14.54 -9.47 19.50
C ARG A 133 -13.83 -10.68 18.91
N GLU A 134 -12.82 -11.15 19.66
CA GLU A 134 -12.24 -12.50 19.63
C GLU A 134 -11.07 -12.78 18.69
N LEU A 135 -9.87 -12.23 18.94
CA LEU A 135 -8.60 -12.93 18.64
C LEU A 135 -7.41 -12.50 19.57
N PRO A 136 -7.61 -12.27 20.89
CA PRO A 136 -6.56 -11.73 21.76
C PRO A 136 -5.29 -12.60 21.83
N GLN A 137 -5.43 -13.92 21.73
CA GLN A 137 -4.30 -14.85 21.87
C GLN A 137 -3.26 -14.73 20.73
N HIS A 138 -3.71 -14.51 19.49
CA HIS A 138 -2.81 -14.38 18.34
C HIS A 138 -2.18 -12.99 18.24
N GLN A 139 -2.89 -11.94 18.67
CA GLN A 139 -2.33 -10.60 18.78
C GLN A 139 -1.19 -10.56 19.80
N THR A 140 -1.35 -11.18 20.97
CA THR A 140 -0.27 -11.30 21.96
C THR A 140 0.90 -12.12 21.44
N ARG A 141 0.65 -13.15 20.62
CA ARG A 141 1.69 -14.07 20.15
C ARG A 141 2.50 -13.53 18.97
N TYR A 142 1.85 -12.92 17.98
CA TYR A 142 2.48 -12.55 16.71
C TYR A 142 2.48 -11.05 16.42
N GLY A 143 1.71 -10.24 17.16
CA GLY A 143 1.52 -8.82 16.85
C GLY A 143 2.84 -8.05 16.72
N ARG A 144 3.78 -8.27 17.65
CA ARG A 144 5.11 -7.65 17.59
C ARG A 144 5.90 -8.04 16.35
N ILE A 145 5.95 -9.33 16.02
CA ILE A 145 6.71 -9.85 14.87
C ILE A 145 6.11 -9.32 13.57
N LEU A 146 4.78 -9.34 13.45
CA LEU A 146 4.08 -8.82 12.28
C LEU A 146 4.29 -7.31 12.13
N ASN A 147 4.30 -6.57 13.24
CA ASN A 147 4.57 -5.13 13.22
C ASN A 147 5.97 -4.82 12.69
N ILE A 148 7.00 -5.51 13.18
CA ILE A 148 8.38 -5.39 12.69
C ILE A 148 8.45 -5.75 11.20
N CYS A 149 7.83 -6.87 10.80
CA CYS A 149 7.85 -7.38 9.43
C CYS A 149 7.22 -6.40 8.44
N VAL A 150 6.06 -5.82 8.75
CA VAL A 150 5.44 -4.79 7.90
C VAL A 150 6.33 -3.56 7.79
N ASN A 151 6.87 -3.07 8.91
CA ASN A 151 7.71 -1.88 8.91
C ASN A 151 9.02 -2.09 8.13
N TYR A 152 9.55 -3.30 8.10
CA TYR A 152 10.69 -3.63 7.23
C TYR A 152 10.36 -3.33 5.76
N TYR A 153 9.25 -3.86 5.24
CA TYR A 153 8.85 -3.66 3.84
C TYR A 153 8.46 -2.20 3.55
N LEU A 154 7.71 -1.55 4.46
CA LEU A 154 7.33 -0.14 4.30
C LEU A 154 8.56 0.78 4.26
N GLN A 155 9.55 0.51 5.10
CA GLN A 155 10.77 1.29 5.15
C GLN A 155 11.63 1.05 3.91
N GLU A 156 11.76 -0.21 3.47
CA GLU A 156 12.55 -0.59 2.30
C GLU A 156 11.99 0.00 1.01
N GLN A 157 10.67 -0.05 0.81
CA GLN A 157 10.03 0.35 -0.45
C GLN A 157 9.63 1.82 -0.49
N TYR A 158 9.15 2.37 0.63
CA TYR A 158 8.52 3.70 0.67
C TYR A 158 9.18 4.66 1.67
N ASN A 159 10.14 4.19 2.47
CA ASN A 159 10.74 4.96 3.57
C ASN A 159 9.67 5.50 4.55
N LEU A 160 8.65 4.68 4.79
CA LEU A 160 7.54 4.94 5.72
C LEU A 160 7.57 3.95 6.88
N SER A 161 6.88 4.30 7.96
CA SER A 161 6.62 3.41 9.10
C SER A 161 5.15 3.48 9.49
N GLY A 162 4.68 2.52 10.28
CA GLY A 162 3.31 2.48 10.77
C GLY A 162 3.12 1.44 11.87
N TYR A 163 2.01 1.51 12.57
CA TYR A 163 1.67 0.53 13.60
C TYR A 163 0.67 -0.50 13.08
N SER A 164 0.98 -1.78 13.27
CA SER A 164 0.19 -2.88 12.71
C SER A 164 -0.53 -3.71 13.77
N ASN A 165 -1.82 -3.97 13.55
CA ASN A 165 -2.64 -4.86 14.36
C ASN A 165 -3.34 -5.92 13.51
N SER A 166 -3.30 -7.17 13.96
CA SER A 166 -3.99 -8.29 13.29
C SER A 166 -5.51 -8.10 13.32
N LYS A 167 -6.13 -8.17 12.14
CA LYS A 167 -7.59 -8.21 11.96
C LYS A 167 -8.09 -9.65 11.92
N ASP A 168 -7.50 -10.48 11.06
CA ASP A 168 -7.97 -11.82 10.72
C ASP A 168 -6.81 -12.81 10.70
N VAL A 169 -7.10 -14.08 11.01
CA VAL A 169 -6.12 -15.16 11.11
C VAL A 169 -6.66 -16.41 10.43
N SER A 170 -5.88 -16.97 9.50
CA SER A 170 -6.20 -18.19 8.77
C SER A 170 -5.23 -19.30 9.13
N LEU A 171 -5.80 -20.45 9.46
CA LEU A 171 -5.08 -21.69 9.79
C LEU A 171 -5.04 -22.61 8.56
N PRO A 172 -4.09 -23.56 8.48
CA PRO A 172 -3.86 -24.43 7.31
C PRO A 172 -4.99 -25.47 7.04
N SER A 173 -6.23 -25.21 7.46
CA SER A 173 -7.37 -26.08 7.19
C SER A 173 -7.88 -25.90 5.75
N PRO A 174 -8.16 -27.00 5.01
CA PRO A 174 -8.68 -26.94 3.64
C PRO A 174 -10.04 -26.22 3.54
N ILE A 175 -10.82 -26.13 4.62
CA ILE A 175 -12.10 -25.42 4.68
C ILE A 175 -11.90 -23.89 4.73
N VAL A 176 -10.81 -23.43 5.36
CA VAL A 176 -10.51 -22.00 5.55
C VAL A 176 -9.98 -21.36 4.27
N LEU A 177 -9.19 -22.10 3.47
CA LEU A 177 -8.78 -21.66 2.13
C LEU A 177 -10.00 -21.36 1.24
N LEU A 178 -11.04 -22.20 1.32
CA LEU A 178 -12.27 -22.02 0.56
C LEU A 178 -13.03 -20.75 0.99
N LEU A 179 -13.08 -20.46 2.29
CA LEU A 179 -13.76 -19.27 2.83
C LEU A 179 -13.06 -17.95 2.47
N MET A 180 -11.71 -17.94 2.47
CA MET A 180 -10.97 -16.75 2.03
C MET A 180 -11.17 -16.47 0.53
N CYS A 181 -11.22 -17.50 -0.31
CA CYS A 181 -11.56 -17.33 -1.73
C CYS A 181 -12.96 -16.74 -1.93
N ILE A 182 -13.94 -17.13 -1.09
CA ILE A 182 -15.31 -16.60 -1.16
C ILE A 182 -15.36 -15.12 -0.74
N MET A 183 -14.60 -14.72 0.28
CA MET A 183 -14.50 -13.31 0.69
C MET A 183 -13.78 -12.43 -0.33
N CYS A 184 -12.71 -12.92 -0.97
CA CYS A 184 -12.04 -12.19 -2.06
C CYS A 184 -12.88 -12.10 -3.36
N CYS A 185 -13.87 -12.98 -3.56
CA CYS A 185 -14.78 -12.91 -4.72
C CYS A 185 -16.03 -12.05 -4.47
N SER A 186 -16.20 -11.47 -3.27
CA SER A 186 -17.40 -10.72 -2.89
C SER A 186 -17.21 -9.20 -2.82
N TYR A 187 -16.08 -8.67 -3.34
CA TYR A 187 -15.85 -7.24 -3.55
C TYR A 187 -15.39 -6.96 -4.97
#